data_AF-A0A497EQW0-F1
#
_entry.id   AF-A0A497EQW0-F1
#
_cell.length_a   1.000
_cell.length_b   1.000
_cell.length_c   1.000
_cell.angle_alpha   90.00
_cell.angle_beta   90.00
_cell.angle_gamma   90.00
#
_symmetry.space_group_name_H-M   'P 1'
#
loop_
_entity.id
_entity.type
_entity.pdbx_description
1 polymer ?
#
loop_
_entity_poly.entity_id
_entity_poly.type
_entity_poly.pdbx_seq_one_letter_code
_entity_poly.pdbx_strand_id
1 'polypeptide(L)'
;MKRLAISTLLTLIFLTSCALAQQAVHVYFEPSSLEVKPEEAFTVEVRIDPGDAGVSAAELHVSYPSNALSLLNVSLGEFFGSEPLTALSEYDGGVVKYAIARVGSTPKPTPPGTVLTLNFQVKQQAPPGNYVIEFTKVDLVDESFNRITSFTVDNFTLTIAQVVVVAEVKIKVLDKQTNQPIAGALVTVNGVQGVTDEQGVYQTSLQPGQYSIQVSKSGYQAFSKTITVQEGVLNEVIINLEPVQKPPSQPPKKGCLIATAAFGSELAPQVQFLKSFRDNEVLSTTSGKTFLTVFNSWYYSWSPYVAELERQNAIFKQAVKYFLYPLIAELMICEKAYMTLASLNKELAIVAAGVIASFLIGLTYFTPLTLLTRMLFKKLYATRLLKLSAAFLASSLAFHYLMLTFMPELTLITSPAIVLSTIALASLTLLTIYEGVVGVNT
;
A
#
# COMPACT_ATOMS: atom_id res chain seq x y z
N MET A 1 -63.10 5.10 -49.86
CA MET A 1 -62.05 5.58 -48.94
C MET A 1 -60.89 4.61 -48.95
N LYS A 2 -59.66 5.14 -49.05
CA LYS A 2 -58.35 4.45 -48.98
C LYS A 2 -57.97 3.56 -50.17
N ARG A 3 -57.37 4.19 -51.18
CA ARG A 3 -56.21 3.72 -52.00
C ARG A 3 -55.87 4.79 -53.04
N LEU A 4 -55.35 5.93 -52.57
CA LEU A 4 -54.81 7.01 -53.42
C LEU A 4 -53.94 7.94 -52.57
N ALA A 5 -52.74 7.50 -52.16
CA ALA A 5 -51.80 8.38 -51.43
C ALA A 5 -50.35 7.86 -51.35
N ILE A 6 -49.90 6.99 -52.26
CA ILE A 6 -48.49 6.51 -52.25
C ILE A 6 -48.01 6.37 -53.70
N SER A 7 -48.00 7.48 -54.45
CA SER A 7 -47.35 7.54 -55.77
C SER A 7 -46.91 8.96 -56.16
N THR A 8 -46.81 9.87 -55.18
CA THR A 8 -46.39 11.28 -55.37
C THR A 8 -45.28 11.69 -54.39
N LEU A 9 -44.57 10.72 -53.79
CA LEU A 9 -43.42 10.94 -52.92
C LEU A 9 -42.08 10.52 -53.56
N LEU A 10 -42.05 10.34 -54.89
CA LEU A 10 -40.83 9.96 -55.62
C LEU A 10 -40.39 10.97 -56.70
N THR A 11 -41.00 12.14 -56.77
CA THR A 11 -40.67 13.19 -57.76
C THR A 11 -40.64 14.59 -57.14
N LEU A 12 -40.16 14.70 -55.90
CA LEU A 12 -39.96 16.01 -55.22
C LEU A 12 -38.75 16.03 -54.26
N ILE A 13 -37.65 15.33 -54.60
CA ILE A 13 -36.34 15.46 -53.94
C ILE A 13 -35.21 15.50 -54.99
N PHE A 14 -35.41 16.22 -56.08
CA PHE A 14 -34.35 16.47 -57.08
C PHE A 14 -34.40 17.91 -57.63
N LEU A 15 -34.75 18.86 -56.76
CA LEU A 15 -34.64 20.29 -57.01
C LEU A 15 -34.18 21.01 -55.72
N THR A 16 -33.23 20.42 -55.00
CA THR A 16 -32.32 21.24 -54.19
C THR A 16 -31.23 21.68 -55.15
N SER A 17 -31.32 22.94 -55.57
CA SER A 17 -30.19 23.71 -56.08
C SER A 17 -28.92 23.33 -55.33
N CYS A 18 -28.06 22.54 -56.00
CA CYS A 18 -26.65 22.55 -55.70
C CYS A 18 -26.17 23.94 -56.14
N ALA A 19 -26.42 24.94 -55.30
CA ALA A 19 -25.55 26.09 -55.26
C ALA A 19 -24.20 25.47 -54.89
N LEU A 20 -23.29 25.37 -55.87
CA LEU A 20 -21.89 25.13 -55.56
C LEU A 20 -21.54 26.21 -54.54
N ALA A 21 -21.43 25.82 -53.27
CA ALA A 21 -20.85 26.69 -52.26
C ALA A 21 -19.42 26.88 -52.73
N GLN A 22 -19.14 28.07 -53.27
CA GLN A 22 -17.80 28.42 -53.72
C GLN A 22 -16.86 28.19 -52.55
N GLN A 23 -15.93 27.25 -52.72
CA GLN A 23 -15.06 26.84 -51.63
C GLN A 23 -14.14 28.03 -51.33
N ALA A 24 -14.29 28.61 -50.14
CA ALA A 24 -13.49 29.75 -49.72
C ALA A 24 -12.02 29.34 -49.61
N VAL A 25 -11.11 30.29 -49.85
CA VAL A 25 -9.67 30.03 -49.70
C VAL A 25 -9.40 29.64 -48.24
N HIS A 26 -8.61 28.60 -48.02
CA HIS A 26 -8.25 28.10 -46.71
C HIS A 26 -6.73 28.11 -46.52
N VAL A 27 -6.26 28.82 -45.50
CA VAL A 27 -4.85 28.88 -45.12
C VAL A 27 -4.66 28.08 -43.84
N TYR A 28 -3.78 27.08 -43.84
CA TYR A 28 -3.66 26.16 -42.71
C TYR A 28 -2.23 25.65 -42.54
N PHE A 29 -1.98 25.03 -41.39
CA PHE A 29 -0.74 24.32 -41.13
C PHE A 29 -0.88 22.82 -41.37
N GLU A 30 0.16 22.18 -41.92
CA GLU A 30 0.27 20.72 -42.04
C GLU A 30 1.59 20.21 -41.42
N PRO A 31 1.54 19.29 -40.44
CA PRO A 31 0.33 18.79 -39.76
C PRO A 31 -0.37 19.92 -38.96
N SER A 32 -1.65 19.75 -38.62
CA SER A 32 -2.43 20.73 -37.82
C SER A 32 -2.09 20.69 -36.32
N SER A 33 -1.49 19.60 -35.85
CA SER A 33 -1.00 19.46 -34.48
C SER A 33 0.15 18.46 -34.37
N LEU A 34 1.02 18.64 -33.37
CA LEU A 34 2.12 17.72 -33.08
C LEU A 34 2.43 17.65 -31.59
N GLU A 35 2.86 16.47 -31.12
CA GLU A 35 3.45 16.28 -29.79
C GLU A 35 4.97 16.06 -29.93
N VAL A 36 5.76 16.80 -29.16
CA VAL A 36 7.24 16.79 -29.21
C VAL A 36 7.85 16.83 -27.82
N LYS A 37 9.10 16.39 -27.69
CA LYS A 37 9.90 16.51 -26.45
C LYS A 37 10.81 17.75 -26.48
N PRO A 38 11.30 18.22 -25.33
CA PRO A 38 12.40 19.18 -25.28
C PRO A 38 13.59 18.73 -26.15
N GLU A 39 14.27 19.71 -26.77
CA GLU A 39 15.40 19.51 -27.70
C GLU A 39 15.07 18.85 -29.04
N GLU A 40 13.86 18.33 -29.23
CA GLU A 40 13.39 17.74 -30.49
C GLU A 40 13.19 18.82 -31.56
N ALA A 41 13.55 18.48 -32.80
CA ALA A 41 13.31 19.32 -33.97
C ALA A 41 12.06 18.84 -34.70
N PHE A 42 11.25 19.77 -35.23
CA PHE A 42 10.06 19.45 -35.99
C PHE A 42 9.84 20.44 -37.14
N THR A 43 9.05 20.00 -38.12
CA THR A 43 8.72 20.75 -39.33
C THR A 43 7.21 20.96 -39.40
N VAL A 44 6.79 22.17 -39.77
CA VAL A 44 5.39 22.47 -40.08
C VAL A 44 5.31 23.27 -41.38
N GLU A 45 4.40 22.88 -42.26
CA GLU A 45 4.16 23.54 -43.53
C GLU A 45 3.00 24.51 -43.43
N VAL A 46 3.15 25.72 -43.97
CA VAL A 46 2.04 26.64 -44.23
C VAL A 46 1.51 26.35 -45.63
N ARG A 47 0.23 26.01 -45.73
CA ARG A 47 -0.42 25.60 -46.97
C ARG A 47 -1.62 26.49 -47.28
N ILE A 48 -1.91 26.62 -48.57
CA ILE A 48 -3.10 27.28 -49.06
C ILE A 48 -3.88 26.28 -49.91
N ASP A 49 -5.14 26.08 -49.58
CA ASP A 49 -6.15 25.52 -50.48
C ASP A 49 -6.98 26.67 -51.04
N PRO A 50 -6.84 27.01 -52.33
CA PRO A 50 -7.47 28.19 -52.90
C PRO A 50 -8.94 27.99 -53.28
N GLY A 51 -9.50 26.79 -53.13
CA GLY A 51 -10.85 26.48 -53.60
C GLY A 51 -11.01 26.81 -55.09
N ASP A 52 -11.92 27.71 -55.44
CA ASP A 52 -12.16 28.15 -56.82
C ASP A 52 -11.36 29.41 -57.23
N ALA A 53 -10.53 29.98 -56.34
CA ALA A 53 -9.81 31.22 -56.58
C ALA A 53 -8.46 30.98 -57.28
N GLY A 54 -8.03 31.95 -58.10
CA GLY A 54 -6.62 32.08 -58.45
C GLY A 54 -5.95 32.94 -57.38
N VAL A 55 -4.88 32.46 -56.77
CA VAL A 55 -4.12 33.23 -55.74
C VAL A 55 -2.79 33.67 -56.35
N SER A 56 -2.63 34.99 -56.53
CA SER A 56 -1.46 35.61 -57.15
C SER A 56 -0.39 36.03 -56.15
N ALA A 57 -0.79 36.44 -54.95
CA ALA A 57 0.13 36.85 -53.90
C ALA A 57 -0.45 36.61 -52.50
N ALA A 58 0.43 36.46 -51.52
CA ALA A 58 0.09 36.41 -50.10
C ALA A 58 1.10 37.20 -49.25
N GLU A 59 0.59 37.90 -48.24
CA GLU A 59 1.38 38.37 -47.10
C GLU A 59 0.95 37.60 -45.85
N LEU A 60 1.88 36.87 -45.25
CA LEU A 60 1.67 35.95 -44.14
C LEU A 60 2.57 36.32 -42.97
N HIS A 61 1.99 36.56 -41.80
CA HIS A 61 2.71 36.72 -40.54
C HIS A 61 2.37 35.56 -39.61
N VAL A 62 3.34 34.70 -39.32
CA VAL A 62 3.18 33.54 -38.44
C VAL A 62 3.89 33.82 -37.11
N SER A 63 3.14 33.88 -36.01
CA SER A 63 3.70 34.01 -34.67
C SER A 63 3.92 32.64 -34.03
N TYR A 64 5.04 32.50 -33.33
CA TYR A 64 5.41 31.30 -32.58
C TYR A 64 5.96 31.68 -31.19
N PRO A 65 5.83 30.81 -30.18
CA PRO A 65 6.30 31.06 -28.82
C PRO A 65 7.83 31.01 -28.75
N SER A 66 8.49 32.16 -28.96
CA SER A 66 9.95 32.27 -28.97
C SER A 66 10.60 31.99 -27.60
N ASN A 67 9.84 31.96 -26.51
CA ASN A 67 10.31 31.49 -25.20
C ASN A 67 10.50 29.96 -25.15
N ALA A 68 9.75 29.20 -25.94
CA ALA A 68 9.79 27.73 -25.97
C ALA A 68 10.48 27.18 -27.24
N LEU A 69 10.46 27.93 -28.35
CA LEU A 69 10.93 27.45 -29.65
C LEU A 69 12.05 28.32 -30.23
N SER A 70 12.96 27.68 -30.95
CA SER A 70 13.94 28.32 -31.83
C SER A 70 13.60 28.00 -33.28
N LEU A 71 13.42 29.03 -34.12
CA LEU A 71 13.26 28.84 -35.56
C LEU A 71 14.64 28.55 -36.18
N LEU A 72 14.81 27.37 -36.78
CA LEU A 72 16.07 26.95 -37.40
C LEU A 72 16.22 27.53 -38.80
N ASN A 73 15.19 27.39 -39.63
CA ASN A 73 15.14 27.94 -40.97
C ASN A 73 13.70 28.01 -41.48
N VAL A 74 13.52 28.78 -42.56
CA VAL A 74 12.30 28.86 -43.36
C VAL A 74 12.68 28.62 -44.81
N SER A 75 11.94 27.77 -45.51
CA SER A 75 12.07 27.60 -46.96
C SER A 75 10.75 27.89 -47.67
N LEU A 76 10.84 28.42 -48.90
CA LEU A 76 9.70 28.63 -49.77
C LEU A 76 9.25 27.30 -50.38
N GLY A 77 7.94 27.08 -50.43
CA GLY A 77 7.32 26.04 -51.23
C GLY A 77 6.95 26.53 -52.63
N GLU A 78 6.41 25.64 -53.45
CA GLU A 78 6.15 25.91 -54.87
C GLU A 78 4.75 26.50 -55.16
N PHE A 79 3.97 26.84 -54.12
CA PHE A 79 2.59 27.36 -54.32
C PHE A 79 2.56 28.56 -55.26
N PHE A 80 3.53 29.48 -55.16
CA PHE A 80 3.65 30.67 -56.04
C PHE A 80 4.53 30.46 -57.29
N GLY A 81 4.88 29.20 -57.61
CA GLY A 81 5.79 28.84 -58.70
C GLY A 81 7.22 28.59 -58.22
N SER A 82 8.11 28.22 -59.15
CA SER A 82 9.51 27.85 -58.85
C SER A 82 10.41 29.04 -58.53
N GLU A 83 10.08 30.23 -59.03
CA GLU A 83 10.83 31.48 -58.82
C GLU A 83 9.88 32.64 -58.48
N PRO A 84 9.24 32.62 -57.30
CA PRO A 84 8.32 33.68 -56.91
C PRO A 84 9.08 34.97 -56.53
N LEU A 85 8.42 36.11 -56.68
CA LEU A 85 8.90 37.38 -56.15
C LEU A 85 8.67 37.42 -54.63
N THR A 86 9.72 37.64 -53.86
CA THR A 86 9.63 37.80 -52.40
C THR A 86 9.90 39.26 -52.03
N ALA A 87 8.86 39.99 -51.63
CA ALA A 87 8.94 41.41 -51.28
C ALA A 87 9.25 41.66 -49.79
N LEU A 88 8.97 40.67 -48.93
CA LEU A 88 9.27 40.68 -47.50
C LEU A 88 9.71 39.28 -47.08
N SER A 89 10.81 39.19 -46.35
CA SER A 89 11.31 37.96 -45.72
C SER A 89 12.04 38.31 -44.43
N GLU A 90 11.29 38.45 -43.34
CA GLU A 90 11.81 38.85 -42.04
C GLU A 90 11.41 37.83 -40.98
N TYR A 91 12.33 37.54 -40.06
CA TYR A 91 12.04 36.75 -38.87
C TYR A 91 12.70 37.43 -37.67
N ASP A 92 11.87 37.99 -36.79
CA ASP A 92 12.31 38.69 -35.59
C ASP A 92 11.36 38.38 -34.43
N GLY A 93 11.91 38.24 -33.23
CA GLY A 93 11.15 38.26 -31.98
C GLY A 93 10.04 37.20 -31.79
N GLY A 94 9.97 36.14 -32.60
CA GLY A 94 8.86 35.17 -32.55
C GLY A 94 7.80 35.36 -33.63
N VAL A 95 8.08 36.12 -34.68
CA VAL A 95 7.20 36.26 -35.84
C VAL A 95 7.99 36.05 -37.13
N VAL A 96 7.46 35.22 -38.02
CA VAL A 96 7.92 35.02 -39.39
C VAL A 96 7.01 35.82 -40.33
N LYS A 97 7.57 36.74 -41.10
CA LYS A 97 6.83 37.60 -42.04
C LYS A 97 7.30 37.35 -43.47
N TYR A 98 6.36 37.00 -44.34
CA TYR A 98 6.62 36.80 -45.77
C TYR A 98 5.59 37.51 -46.62
N ALA A 99 6.04 38.19 -47.68
CA ALA A 99 5.19 38.67 -48.76
C ALA A 99 5.68 38.09 -50.08
N ILE A 100 4.89 37.20 -50.67
CA ILE A 100 5.27 36.36 -51.81
C ILE A 100 4.25 36.56 -52.93
N ALA A 101 4.73 36.73 -54.16
CA ALA A 101 3.90 36.87 -55.35
C ALA A 101 4.38 35.96 -56.47
N ARG A 102 3.44 35.39 -57.22
CA ARG A 102 3.72 34.62 -58.44
C ARG A 102 4.26 35.56 -59.53
N VAL A 103 5.27 35.09 -60.27
CA VAL A 103 5.73 35.74 -61.50
C VAL A 103 5.02 35.08 -62.69
N GLY A 104 4.38 35.89 -63.54
CA GLY A 104 3.63 35.43 -64.71
C GLY A 104 2.13 35.27 -64.47
N SER A 105 1.48 34.38 -65.23
CA SER A 105 0.03 34.17 -65.16
C SER A 105 -0.38 33.37 -63.92
N THR A 106 -1.45 33.79 -63.25
CA THR A 106 -2.04 33.05 -62.13
C THR A 106 -3.09 32.05 -62.62
N PRO A 107 -2.91 30.73 -62.38
CA PRO A 107 -3.94 29.74 -62.69
C PRO A 107 -5.19 29.95 -61.84
N LYS A 108 -6.38 29.68 -62.41
CA LYS A 108 -7.65 29.73 -61.70
C LYS A 108 -8.44 28.43 -61.94
N PRO A 109 -8.70 27.62 -60.89
CA PRO A 109 -8.15 27.77 -59.55
C PRO A 109 -6.64 27.54 -59.50
N THR A 110 -5.96 28.15 -58.53
CA THR A 110 -4.57 27.76 -58.23
C THR A 110 -4.55 26.32 -57.68
N PRO A 111 -3.53 25.48 -57.94
CA PRO A 111 -3.43 24.20 -57.25
C PRO A 111 -3.13 24.39 -55.74
N PRO A 112 -3.73 23.60 -54.83
CA PRO A 112 -3.39 23.64 -53.41
C PRO A 112 -1.92 23.25 -53.20
N GLY A 113 -1.25 23.85 -52.22
CA GLY A 113 0.15 23.55 -51.98
C GLY A 113 0.81 24.34 -50.86
N THR A 114 2.09 24.03 -50.65
CA THR A 114 2.94 24.59 -49.61
C THR A 114 3.47 25.96 -50.02
N VAL A 115 3.29 26.94 -49.14
CA VAL A 115 3.83 28.30 -49.28
C VAL A 115 5.15 28.42 -48.54
N LEU A 116 5.18 28.02 -47.26
CA LEU A 116 6.37 28.05 -46.40
C LEU A 116 6.54 26.70 -45.72
N THR A 117 7.79 26.28 -45.54
CA THR A 117 8.15 25.20 -44.61
C THR A 117 8.93 25.82 -43.45
N LEU A 118 8.45 25.63 -42.22
CA LEU A 118 9.04 26.17 -41.00
C LEU A 118 9.70 25.04 -40.21
N ASN A 119 11.00 25.15 -39.96
CA ASN A 119 11.75 24.18 -39.16
C ASN A 119 12.05 24.76 -37.79
N PHE A 120 11.55 24.11 -36.73
CA PHE A 120 11.72 24.53 -35.35
C PHE A 120 12.56 23.54 -34.56
N GLN A 121 13.20 24.02 -33.50
CA GLN A 121 13.75 23.21 -32.43
C GLN A 121 13.14 23.64 -31.10
N VAL A 122 12.66 22.67 -30.32
CA VAL A 122 12.19 22.91 -28.96
C VAL A 122 13.39 23.22 -28.06
N LYS A 123 13.31 24.30 -27.28
CA LYS A 123 14.39 24.65 -26.34
C LYS A 123 14.45 23.64 -25.19
N GLN A 124 15.65 23.36 -24.69
CA GLN A 124 15.88 22.42 -23.57
C GLN A 124 15.07 22.77 -22.31
N GLN A 125 14.91 24.07 -22.03
CA GLN A 125 14.17 24.58 -20.86
C GLN A 125 12.72 24.99 -21.18
N ALA A 126 12.18 24.57 -22.32
CA ALA A 126 10.79 24.85 -22.66
C ALA A 126 9.85 24.17 -21.63
N PRO A 127 8.94 24.92 -20.98
CA PRO A 127 7.96 24.32 -20.09
C PRO A 127 7.07 23.29 -20.84
N PRO A 128 6.65 22.19 -20.18
CA PRO A 128 5.67 21.31 -20.78
C PRO A 128 4.30 22.00 -20.88
N GLY A 129 3.53 21.70 -21.91
CA GLY A 129 2.20 22.27 -22.11
C GLY A 129 1.79 22.40 -23.58
N ASN A 130 0.65 23.06 -23.80
CA ASN A 130 0.13 23.35 -25.12
C ASN A 130 0.52 24.76 -25.55
N TYR A 131 0.99 24.85 -26.78
CA TYR A 131 1.45 26.05 -27.44
C TYR A 131 0.71 26.20 -28.77
N VAL A 132 0.55 27.45 -29.22
CA VAL A 132 -0.08 27.73 -30.51
C VAL A 132 0.93 28.46 -31.40
N ILE A 133 1.04 28.01 -32.65
CA ILE A 133 1.65 28.77 -33.74
C ILE A 133 0.48 29.28 -34.58
N GLU A 134 0.37 30.60 -34.70
CA GLU A 134 -0.83 31.23 -35.25
C GLU A 134 -0.51 32.24 -36.33
N PHE A 135 -1.47 32.44 -37.23
CA PHE A 135 -1.41 33.53 -38.17
C PHE A 135 -1.88 34.83 -37.50
N THR A 136 -1.00 35.83 -37.48
CA THR A 136 -1.31 37.19 -36.98
C THR A 136 -1.70 38.15 -38.10
N LYS A 137 -1.37 37.81 -39.35
CA LYS A 137 -1.80 38.50 -40.56
C LYS A 137 -1.85 37.52 -41.73
N VAL A 138 -2.92 37.60 -42.50
CA VAL A 138 -3.10 36.90 -43.78
C VAL A 138 -3.78 37.88 -44.74
N ASP A 139 -3.03 38.35 -45.73
CA ASP A 139 -3.58 39.14 -46.84
C ASP A 139 -3.35 38.36 -48.14
N LEU A 140 -4.41 38.12 -48.90
CA LEU A 140 -4.38 37.35 -50.14
C LEU A 140 -4.88 38.19 -51.31
N VAL A 141 -4.32 37.98 -52.49
CA VAL A 141 -4.66 38.70 -53.72
C VAL A 141 -4.99 37.70 -54.84
N ASP A 142 -6.07 37.97 -55.57
CA ASP A 142 -6.59 37.09 -56.62
C ASP A 142 -5.86 37.22 -57.96
N GLU A 143 -6.28 36.45 -58.98
CA GLU A 143 -5.72 36.52 -60.35
C GLU A 143 -5.92 37.87 -61.06
N SER A 144 -6.86 38.69 -60.58
CA SER A 144 -7.17 40.03 -61.09
C SER A 144 -6.55 41.15 -60.23
N PHE A 145 -5.67 40.79 -59.29
CA PHE A 145 -5.02 41.70 -58.34
C PHE A 145 -5.97 42.37 -57.33
N ASN A 146 -7.16 41.80 -57.10
CA ASN A 146 -8.06 42.24 -56.05
C ASN A 146 -7.80 41.47 -54.74
N ARG A 147 -8.09 42.11 -53.61
CA ARG A 147 -7.95 41.48 -52.29
C ARG A 147 -9.01 40.39 -52.10
N ILE A 148 -8.59 39.19 -51.73
CA ILE A 148 -9.49 38.09 -51.35
C ILE A 148 -9.93 38.34 -49.89
N THR A 149 -11.23 38.56 -49.69
CA THR A 149 -11.82 38.91 -48.38
C THR A 149 -12.53 37.74 -47.69
N SER A 150 -12.81 36.66 -48.41
CA SER A 150 -13.43 35.45 -47.87
C SER A 150 -12.42 34.32 -47.86
N PHE A 151 -11.85 34.07 -46.68
CA PHE A 151 -10.95 32.96 -46.43
C PHE A 151 -11.06 32.49 -44.97
N THR A 152 -10.66 31.25 -44.70
CA THR A 152 -10.52 30.70 -43.35
C THR A 152 -9.05 30.46 -43.03
N VAL A 153 -8.76 30.40 -41.73
CA VAL A 153 -7.41 30.19 -41.23
C VAL A 153 -7.42 29.20 -40.08
N ASP A 154 -6.62 28.15 -40.17
CA ASP A 154 -6.43 27.16 -39.10
C ASP A 154 -5.03 27.28 -38.49
N ASN A 155 -4.97 27.48 -37.18
CA ASN A 155 -3.73 27.58 -36.42
C ASN A 155 -3.14 26.19 -36.10
N PHE A 156 -1.85 26.14 -35.80
CA PHE A 156 -1.16 24.92 -35.40
C PHE A 156 -1.09 24.79 -33.88
N THR A 157 -1.40 23.59 -33.38
CA THR A 157 -1.29 23.26 -31.95
C THR A 157 -0.08 22.38 -31.69
N LEU A 158 0.85 22.84 -30.85
CA LEU A 158 2.01 22.08 -30.41
C LEU A 158 1.85 21.66 -28.95
N THR A 159 2.03 20.38 -28.65
CA THR A 159 2.13 19.88 -27.28
C THR A 159 3.58 19.53 -26.97
N ILE A 160 4.18 20.22 -25.99
CA ILE A 160 5.49 19.85 -25.45
C ILE A 160 5.27 18.88 -24.30
N ALA A 161 5.68 17.63 -24.50
CA ALA A 161 5.54 16.55 -23.55
C ALA A 161 6.39 16.78 -22.30
N GLN A 162 5.87 16.42 -21.14
CA GLN A 162 6.63 16.41 -19.90
C GLN A 162 7.60 15.22 -19.90
N VAL A 163 8.91 15.50 -19.87
CA VAL A 163 9.92 14.45 -19.67
C VAL A 163 9.92 14.08 -18.19
N VAL A 164 9.40 12.90 -17.88
CA VAL A 164 9.49 12.33 -16.54
C VAL A 164 10.89 11.74 -16.37
N VAL A 165 11.79 12.49 -15.74
CA VAL A 165 13.10 11.96 -15.39
C VAL A 165 12.96 11.06 -14.16
N VAL A 166 13.43 9.83 -14.28
CA VAL A 166 13.51 8.87 -13.16
C VAL A 166 14.98 8.55 -12.90
N ALA A 167 15.35 8.46 -11.63
CA ALA A 167 16.65 8.03 -11.16
C ALA A 167 16.56 6.62 -10.56
N GLU A 168 17.60 5.83 -10.78
CA GLU A 168 17.71 4.49 -10.19
C GLU A 168 18.07 4.60 -8.70
N VAL A 169 17.34 3.85 -7.88
CA VAL A 169 17.54 3.73 -6.44
C VAL A 169 17.82 2.28 -6.10
N LYS A 170 18.96 2.03 -5.47
CA LYS A 170 19.41 0.70 -5.05
C LYS A 170 19.47 0.65 -3.54
N ILE A 171 18.67 -0.22 -2.94
CA ILE A 171 18.56 -0.40 -1.48
C ILE A 171 19.20 -1.72 -1.11
N LYS A 172 20.24 -1.67 -0.27
CA LYS A 172 20.93 -2.85 0.26
C LYS A 172 20.63 -3.01 1.75
N VAL A 173 20.07 -4.16 2.12
CA VAL A 173 19.66 -4.47 3.48
C VAL A 173 20.60 -5.52 4.08
N LEU A 174 21.24 -5.17 5.19
CA LEU A 174 22.21 -6.00 5.91
C LEU A 174 21.76 -6.23 7.35
N ASP A 175 22.19 -7.34 7.91
CA ASP A 175 22.11 -7.60 9.34
C ASP A 175 23.18 -6.78 10.07
N LYS A 176 22.77 -5.95 11.04
CA LYS A 176 23.67 -5.04 11.76
C LYS A 176 24.77 -5.76 12.56
N GLN A 177 24.55 -7.01 12.98
CA GLN A 177 25.50 -7.76 13.80
C GLN A 177 26.50 -8.54 12.95
N THR A 178 26.02 -9.19 11.89
CA THR A 178 26.82 -10.10 11.07
C THR A 178 27.34 -9.48 9.77
N ASN A 179 26.81 -8.31 9.38
CA ASN A 179 26.99 -7.68 8.07
C ASN A 179 26.58 -8.56 6.87
N GLN A 180 25.82 -9.64 7.11
CA GLN A 180 25.31 -10.50 6.05
C GLN A 180 24.09 -9.87 5.36
N PRO A 181 23.91 -10.12 4.05
CA PRO A 181 22.72 -9.65 3.33
C PRO A 181 21.44 -10.32 3.87
N ILE A 182 20.38 -9.52 4.00
CA ILE A 182 19.07 -10.02 4.41
C ILE A 182 18.19 -10.17 3.18
N ALA A 183 17.94 -11.42 2.77
CA ALA A 183 17.02 -11.76 1.70
C ALA A 183 15.56 -11.73 2.15
N GLY A 184 14.65 -11.32 1.26
CA GLY A 184 13.21 -11.29 1.48
C GLY A 184 12.77 -10.30 2.57
N ALA A 185 13.51 -9.21 2.78
CA ALA A 185 13.06 -8.08 3.59
C ALA A 185 12.08 -7.24 2.77
N LEU A 186 10.92 -6.93 3.34
CA LEU A 186 9.91 -6.08 2.69
C LEU A 186 10.37 -4.63 2.73
N VAL A 187 10.59 -4.04 1.56
CA VAL A 187 10.94 -2.63 1.36
C VAL A 187 9.72 -1.90 0.84
N THR A 188 9.36 -0.79 1.49
CA THR A 188 8.29 0.11 1.06
C THR A 188 8.86 1.49 0.82
N VAL A 189 8.65 2.03 -0.39
CA VAL A 189 9.05 3.38 -0.77
C VAL A 189 7.97 4.00 -1.64
N ASN A 190 7.47 5.19 -1.28
CA ASN A 190 6.38 5.86 -1.99
C ASN A 190 5.10 5.01 -2.17
N GLY A 191 4.78 4.16 -1.19
CA GLY A 191 3.64 3.23 -1.26
C GLY A 191 3.86 1.99 -2.16
N VAL A 192 4.94 1.95 -2.94
CA VAL A 192 5.36 0.78 -3.72
C VAL A 192 6.11 -0.19 -2.81
N GLN A 193 5.79 -1.47 -2.93
CA GLN A 193 6.38 -2.54 -2.13
C GLN A 193 7.19 -3.49 -2.99
N GLY A 194 8.30 -3.97 -2.46
CA GLY A 194 9.12 -5.04 -3.03
C GLY A 194 9.90 -5.76 -1.96
N VAL A 195 10.60 -6.83 -2.34
CA VAL A 195 11.42 -7.61 -1.42
C VAL A 195 12.87 -7.65 -1.88
N THR A 196 13.79 -7.73 -0.94
CA THR A 196 15.22 -7.91 -1.25
C THR A 196 15.51 -9.30 -1.81
N ASP A 197 16.45 -9.37 -2.75
CA ASP A 197 16.98 -10.61 -3.33
C ASP A 197 17.95 -11.36 -2.38
N GLU A 198 18.59 -12.42 -2.86
CA GLU A 198 19.57 -13.22 -2.10
C GLU A 198 20.81 -12.42 -1.68
N GLN A 199 21.12 -11.33 -2.40
CA GLN A 199 22.22 -10.41 -2.10
C GLN A 199 21.76 -9.26 -1.19
N GLY A 200 20.51 -9.30 -0.70
CA GLY A 200 19.93 -8.29 0.16
C GLY A 200 19.61 -6.99 -0.57
N VAL A 201 19.48 -7.02 -1.90
CA VAL A 201 19.30 -5.83 -2.74
C VAL A 201 17.86 -5.74 -3.24
N TYR A 202 17.33 -4.53 -3.27
CA TYR A 202 16.09 -4.16 -3.96
C TYR A 202 16.36 -2.92 -4.81
N GLN A 203 15.94 -2.95 -6.08
CA GLN A 203 16.12 -1.85 -7.05
C GLN A 203 14.77 -1.31 -7.52
N THR A 204 14.68 0.01 -7.68
CA THR A 204 13.51 0.70 -8.22
C THR A 204 13.90 2.02 -8.88
N SER A 205 12.99 2.62 -9.64
CA SER A 205 13.19 3.93 -10.28
C SER A 205 12.21 4.94 -9.69
N LEU A 206 12.72 6.07 -9.21
CA LEU A 206 11.93 7.14 -8.59
C LEU A 206 12.26 8.47 -9.24
N GLN A 207 11.29 9.38 -9.27
CA GLN A 207 11.56 10.77 -9.64
C GLN A 207 12.51 11.42 -8.61
N PRO A 208 13.25 12.47 -8.97
CA PRO A 208 14.01 13.25 -8.00
C PRO A 208 13.10 13.83 -6.91
N GLY A 209 13.48 13.69 -5.65
CA GLY A 209 12.63 14.09 -4.52
C GLY A 209 13.03 13.47 -3.19
N GLN A 210 12.29 13.77 -2.13
CA GLN A 210 12.49 13.17 -0.81
C GLN A 210 11.50 12.02 -0.57
N TYR A 211 12.03 10.89 -0.12
CA TYR A 211 11.24 9.67 0.12
C TYR A 211 11.56 9.06 1.49
N SER A 212 10.54 8.53 2.16
CA SER A 212 10.70 7.67 3.33
C SER A 212 10.75 6.21 2.88
N ILE A 213 11.86 5.53 3.18
CA ILE A 213 12.03 4.09 2.99
C ILE A 213 11.70 3.41 4.31
N GLN A 214 10.80 2.44 4.27
CA GLN A 214 10.49 1.55 5.39
C GLN A 214 10.93 0.12 5.03
N VAL A 215 11.62 -0.54 5.96
CA VAL A 215 12.08 -1.92 5.78
C VAL A 215 11.64 -2.76 6.96
N SER A 216 11.06 -3.93 6.67
CA SER A 216 10.64 -4.89 7.70
C SER A 216 11.00 -6.33 7.32
N LYS A 217 11.40 -7.12 8.31
CA LYS A 217 11.67 -8.56 8.17
C LYS A 217 11.34 -9.25 9.50
N SER A 218 10.68 -10.41 9.44
CA SER A 218 10.47 -11.23 10.64
C SER A 218 11.79 -11.55 11.33
N GLY A 219 11.85 -11.37 12.65
CA GLY A 219 13.07 -11.51 13.44
C GLY A 219 13.93 -10.24 13.55
N TYR A 220 13.54 -9.14 12.90
CA TYR A 220 14.22 -7.85 12.95
C TYR A 220 13.29 -6.73 13.41
N GLN A 221 13.86 -5.69 14.03
CA GLN A 221 13.15 -4.44 14.29
C GLN A 221 12.87 -3.72 12.97
N ALA A 222 11.66 -3.17 12.82
CA ALA A 222 11.31 -2.37 11.65
C ALA A 222 12.16 -1.09 11.59
N PHE A 223 12.59 -0.71 10.40
CA PHE A 223 13.47 0.43 10.17
C PHE A 223 12.81 1.45 9.25
N SER A 224 13.06 2.73 9.50
CA SER A 224 12.61 3.82 8.62
C SER A 224 13.71 4.88 8.46
N LYS A 225 13.93 5.34 7.23
CA LYS A 225 14.90 6.39 6.89
C LYS A 225 14.42 7.23 5.71
N THR A 226 14.62 8.54 5.80
CA THR A 226 14.37 9.45 4.68
C THR A 226 15.62 9.57 3.81
N ILE A 227 15.44 9.54 2.49
CA ILE A 227 16.49 9.75 1.49
C ILE A 227 16.09 10.86 0.52
N THR A 228 17.08 11.49 -0.11
CA THR A 228 16.89 12.42 -1.23
C THR A 228 17.40 11.74 -2.49
N VAL A 229 16.51 11.53 -3.46
CA VAL A 229 16.83 10.96 -4.77
C VAL A 229 17.26 12.11 -5.68
N GLN A 230 18.46 12.01 -6.24
CA GLN A 230 19.00 12.98 -7.19
C GLN A 230 18.98 12.41 -8.62
N GLU A 231 18.73 13.30 -9.58
CA GLU A 231 18.78 13.00 -11.01
C GLU A 231 20.21 12.67 -11.47
N GLY A 232 20.34 11.75 -12.42
CA GLY A 232 21.63 11.46 -13.09
C GLY A 232 22.69 10.76 -12.23
N VAL A 233 22.36 10.40 -10.98
CA VAL A 233 23.25 9.72 -10.04
C VAL A 233 22.61 8.41 -9.59
N LEU A 234 23.41 7.35 -9.44
CA LEU A 234 22.96 6.11 -8.81
C LEU A 234 22.76 6.37 -7.30
N ASN A 235 21.52 6.28 -6.83
CA ASN A 235 21.20 6.50 -5.42
C ASN A 235 21.29 5.19 -4.64
N GLU A 236 22.49 4.87 -4.12
CA GLU A 236 22.70 3.66 -3.31
C GLU A 236 22.47 3.94 -1.80
N VAL A 237 21.64 3.10 -1.17
CA VAL A 237 21.25 3.24 0.24
C VAL A 237 21.52 1.93 0.96
N ILE A 238 22.37 1.97 1.98
CA ILE A 238 22.63 0.83 2.86
C ILE A 238 21.80 0.98 4.14
N ILE A 239 21.04 -0.06 4.48
CA ILE A 239 20.18 -0.16 5.66
C ILE A 239 20.63 -1.35 6.49
N ASN A 240 20.94 -1.11 7.76
CA ASN A 240 21.36 -2.15 8.70
C ASN A 240 20.19 -2.43 9.66
N LEU A 241 19.54 -3.59 9.52
CA LEU A 241 18.47 -4.01 10.41
C LEU A 241 19.03 -4.60 11.70
N GLU A 242 18.42 -4.23 12.82
CA GLU A 242 18.73 -4.83 14.12
C GLU A 242 17.89 -6.08 14.34
N PRO A 243 18.49 -7.26 14.58
CA PRO A 243 17.72 -8.42 14.97
C PRO A 243 17.01 -8.15 16.31
N VAL A 244 15.77 -8.62 16.43
CA VAL A 244 15.06 -8.61 17.71
C VAL A 244 15.89 -9.45 18.68
N GLN A 245 16.45 -8.81 19.71
CA GLN A 245 17.31 -9.51 20.66
C GLN A 245 16.56 -10.68 21.29
N LYS A 246 16.99 -11.90 21.00
CA LYS A 246 16.63 -13.06 21.81
C LYS A 246 17.20 -12.78 23.20
N PRO A 247 16.40 -12.80 24.29
CA PRO A 247 16.94 -12.56 25.62
C PRO A 247 18.11 -13.53 25.86
N PRO A 248 19.18 -13.08 26.54
CA PRO A 248 20.42 -13.83 26.64
C PRO A 248 20.14 -15.27 27.08
N SER A 249 20.80 -16.22 26.43
CA SER A 249 20.75 -17.66 26.74
C SER A 249 21.47 -17.97 28.07
N GLN A 250 21.16 -17.24 29.13
CA GLN A 250 21.37 -17.72 30.48
C GLN A 250 20.30 -18.78 30.73
N PRO A 251 20.66 -19.95 31.30
CA PRO A 251 19.65 -20.90 31.76
C PRO A 251 18.66 -20.12 32.64
N PRO A 252 17.34 -20.21 32.39
CA PRO A 252 16.38 -19.36 33.06
C PRO A 252 16.59 -19.49 34.56
N LYS A 253 16.92 -18.37 35.23
CA LYS A 253 16.82 -18.31 36.69
C LYS A 253 15.39 -18.70 37.02
N LYS A 254 15.21 -19.87 37.65
CA LYS A 254 13.89 -20.42 37.99
C LYS A 254 13.16 -19.38 38.84
N GLY A 255 12.15 -18.72 38.29
CA GLY A 255 11.52 -17.54 38.87
C GLY A 255 10.27 -17.11 38.12
N CYS A 256 9.46 -16.27 38.77
CA CYS A 256 8.22 -15.75 38.21
C CYS A 256 8.50 -14.60 37.21
N LEU A 257 9.18 -14.88 36.09
CA LEU A 257 9.66 -13.87 35.11
C LEU A 257 8.65 -12.77 34.75
N ILE A 258 7.42 -13.14 34.39
CA ILE A 258 6.34 -12.20 34.02
C ILE A 258 5.95 -11.35 35.23
N ALA A 259 5.72 -11.97 36.39
CA ALA A 259 5.38 -11.23 37.60
C ALA A 259 6.51 -10.30 38.05
N THR A 260 7.77 -10.74 37.97
CA THR A 260 8.93 -9.90 38.28
C THR A 260 9.03 -8.70 37.34
N ALA A 261 8.77 -8.87 36.04
CA ALA A 261 8.75 -7.77 35.08
C ALA A 261 7.60 -6.79 35.35
N ALA A 262 6.38 -7.31 35.59
CA ALA A 262 5.19 -6.54 35.90
C ALA A 262 5.32 -5.70 37.19
N PHE A 263 5.80 -6.32 38.28
CA PHE A 263 5.93 -5.69 39.59
C PHE A 263 7.29 -5.00 39.81
N GLY A 264 8.25 -5.21 38.91
CA GLY A 264 9.53 -4.51 38.85
C GLY A 264 10.63 -5.03 39.79
N SER A 265 10.34 -6.01 40.65
CA SER A 265 11.33 -6.60 41.56
C SER A 265 10.97 -8.03 41.95
N GLU A 266 11.98 -8.90 42.09
CA GLU A 266 11.78 -10.22 42.68
C GLU A 266 11.38 -10.15 44.16
N LEU A 267 11.70 -9.04 44.84
CA LEU A 267 11.35 -8.78 46.24
C LEU A 267 9.97 -8.13 46.40
N ALA A 268 9.26 -7.87 45.31
CA ALA A 268 7.90 -7.34 45.40
C ALA A 268 7.00 -8.32 46.18
N PRO A 269 6.11 -7.84 47.08
CA PRO A 269 5.28 -8.70 47.92
C PRO A 269 4.46 -9.73 47.12
N GLN A 270 3.95 -9.31 45.95
CA GLN A 270 3.19 -10.18 45.05
C GLN A 270 4.05 -11.33 44.49
N VAL A 271 5.30 -11.03 44.12
CA VAL A 271 6.23 -12.03 43.58
C VAL A 271 6.72 -12.95 44.70
N GLN A 272 6.95 -12.42 45.91
CA GLN A 272 7.31 -13.20 47.08
C GLN A 272 6.20 -14.15 47.52
N PHE A 273 4.93 -13.73 47.44
CA PHE A 273 3.79 -14.61 47.66
C PHE A 273 3.81 -15.78 46.67
N LEU A 274 3.93 -15.51 45.37
CA LEU A 274 3.97 -16.57 44.34
C LEU A 274 5.16 -17.53 44.54
N LYS A 275 6.33 -17.00 44.91
CA LYS A 275 7.53 -17.81 45.21
C LYS A 275 7.31 -18.67 46.45
N SER A 276 6.79 -18.08 47.53
CA SER A 276 6.49 -18.81 48.78
C SER A 276 5.50 -19.93 48.51
N PHE A 277 4.34 -19.64 47.89
CA PHE A 277 3.31 -20.62 47.56
C PHE A 277 3.85 -21.79 46.72
N ARG A 278 4.72 -21.49 45.75
CA ARG A 278 5.37 -22.50 44.93
C ARG A 278 6.36 -23.34 45.75
N ASP A 279 7.22 -22.69 46.51
CA ASP A 279 8.38 -23.31 47.12
C ASP A 279 8.04 -24.10 48.40
N ASN A 280 7.10 -23.62 49.21
CA ASN A 280 6.78 -24.22 50.50
C ASN A 280 5.59 -25.18 50.44
N GLU A 281 4.64 -24.97 49.54
CA GLU A 281 3.38 -25.70 49.45
C GLU A 281 3.39 -26.62 48.24
N VAL A 282 3.45 -26.05 47.02
CA VAL A 282 3.35 -26.85 45.79
C VAL A 282 4.50 -27.84 45.69
N LEU A 283 5.76 -27.38 45.86
CA LEU A 283 6.95 -28.24 45.80
C LEU A 283 7.09 -29.17 47.02
N SER A 284 6.26 -29.04 48.06
CA SER A 284 6.24 -29.99 49.17
C SER A 284 5.47 -31.29 48.86
N THR A 285 4.80 -31.35 47.72
CA THR A 285 3.93 -32.46 47.31
C THR A 285 4.38 -33.09 45.99
N THR A 286 4.06 -34.36 45.80
CA THR A 286 4.31 -35.14 44.57
C THR A 286 3.50 -34.56 43.42
N SER A 287 2.20 -34.37 43.64
CA SER A 287 1.27 -33.86 42.64
C SER A 287 1.66 -32.45 42.16
N GLY A 288 2.09 -31.59 43.10
CA GLY A 288 2.56 -30.25 42.79
C GLY A 288 3.91 -30.24 42.06
N LYS A 289 4.87 -31.08 42.45
CA LYS A 289 6.16 -31.23 41.75
C LYS A 289 5.97 -31.67 40.30
N THR A 290 5.16 -32.70 40.05
CA THR A 290 4.95 -33.20 38.68
C THR A 290 4.18 -32.20 37.84
N PHE A 291 3.17 -31.51 38.39
CA PHE A 291 2.54 -30.38 37.71
C PHE A 291 3.55 -29.30 37.31
N LEU A 292 4.40 -28.85 38.26
CA LEU A 292 5.39 -27.82 37.99
C LEU A 292 6.43 -28.23 36.95
N THR A 293 6.74 -29.51 36.78
CA THR A 293 7.60 -29.99 35.68
C THR A 293 6.99 -29.65 34.32
N VAL A 294 5.72 -30.01 34.10
CA VAL A 294 5.02 -29.70 32.82
C VAL A 294 4.81 -28.20 32.67
N PHE A 295 4.32 -27.56 33.73
CA PHE A 295 4.05 -26.12 33.74
C PHE A 295 5.31 -25.31 33.44
N ASN A 296 6.47 -25.64 34.04
CA ASN A 296 7.72 -24.92 33.80
C ASN A 296 8.19 -25.07 32.35
N SER A 297 8.11 -26.26 31.75
CA SER A 297 8.47 -26.45 30.34
C SER A 297 7.60 -25.58 29.42
N TRP A 298 6.30 -25.49 29.71
CA TRP A 298 5.40 -24.60 28.98
C TRP A 298 5.71 -23.12 29.26
N TYR A 299 5.73 -22.70 30.53
CA TYR A 299 5.91 -21.31 30.96
C TYR A 299 7.24 -20.70 30.49
N TYR A 300 8.37 -21.40 30.65
CA TYR A 300 9.68 -20.86 30.26
C TYR A 300 9.93 -20.91 28.75
N SER A 301 9.09 -21.59 27.96
CA SER A 301 9.20 -21.58 26.49
C SER A 301 8.86 -20.21 25.87
N TRP A 302 8.03 -19.40 26.55
CA TRP A 302 7.55 -18.12 26.03
C TRP A 302 7.66 -16.94 27.01
N SER A 303 7.67 -17.18 28.33
CA SER A 303 7.70 -16.11 29.34
C SER A 303 8.92 -15.16 29.26
N PRO A 304 10.14 -15.58 28.82
CA PRO A 304 11.25 -14.63 28.69
C PRO A 304 10.97 -13.52 27.67
N TYR A 305 10.28 -13.84 26.57
CA TYR A 305 9.91 -12.85 25.55
C TYR A 305 8.88 -11.87 26.07
N VAL A 306 7.86 -12.35 26.81
CA VAL A 306 6.85 -11.48 27.43
C VAL A 306 7.49 -10.56 28.47
N ALA A 307 8.36 -11.10 29.34
CA ALA A 307 9.07 -10.30 30.33
C ALA A 307 9.98 -9.22 29.70
N GLU A 308 10.54 -9.48 28.51
CA GLU A 308 11.31 -8.49 27.76
C GLU A 308 10.41 -7.40 27.15
N LEU A 309 9.27 -7.79 26.57
CA LEU A 309 8.27 -6.82 26.07
C LEU A 309 7.76 -5.91 27.20
N GLU A 310 7.54 -6.44 28.40
CA GLU A 310 7.19 -5.63 29.58
C GLU A 310 8.28 -4.63 29.96
N ARG A 311 9.56 -4.97 29.82
CA ARG A 311 10.67 -4.05 30.09
C ARG A 311 10.73 -2.91 29.07
N GLN A 312 10.38 -3.18 27.82
CA GLN A 312 10.46 -2.22 26.73
C GLN A 312 9.21 -1.33 26.62
N ASN A 313 8.04 -1.81 27.06
CA ASN A 313 6.77 -1.12 26.90
C ASN A 313 6.00 -0.95 28.22
N ALA A 314 5.99 0.27 28.74
CA ALA A 314 5.34 0.61 30.01
C ALA A 314 3.81 0.38 30.02
N ILE A 315 3.13 0.60 28.89
CA ILE A 315 1.68 0.37 28.77
C ILE A 315 1.40 -1.13 28.81
N PHE A 316 2.16 -1.92 28.04
CA PHE A 316 2.03 -3.37 28.03
C PHE A 316 2.31 -3.97 29.41
N LYS A 317 3.39 -3.53 30.08
CA LYS A 317 3.68 -3.87 31.47
C LYS A 317 2.52 -3.58 32.41
N GLN A 318 1.92 -2.39 32.30
CA GLN A 318 0.80 -2.00 33.14
C GLN A 318 -0.44 -2.87 32.87
N ALA A 319 -0.72 -3.21 31.61
CA ALA A 319 -1.78 -4.14 31.26
C ALA A 319 -1.54 -5.53 31.86
N VAL A 320 -0.35 -6.11 31.68
CA VAL A 320 0.03 -7.41 32.27
C VAL A 320 -0.13 -7.38 33.80
N LYS A 321 0.34 -6.32 34.46
CA LYS A 321 0.19 -6.13 35.90
C LYS A 321 -1.28 -6.17 36.34
N TYR A 322 -2.18 -5.53 35.61
CA TYR A 322 -3.61 -5.59 35.90
C TYR A 322 -4.20 -7.00 35.71
N PHE A 323 -3.79 -7.71 34.66
CA PHE A 323 -4.20 -9.09 34.43
C PHE A 323 -3.68 -10.06 35.51
N LEU A 324 -2.58 -9.76 36.19
CA LEU A 324 -2.04 -10.59 37.27
C LEU A 324 -2.79 -10.43 38.60
N TYR A 325 -3.48 -9.31 38.86
CA TYR A 325 -4.15 -9.10 40.15
C TYR A 325 -5.23 -10.14 40.47
N PRO A 326 -6.18 -10.46 39.56
CA PRO A 326 -7.17 -11.51 39.82
C PRO A 326 -6.51 -12.87 40.04
N LEU A 327 -5.53 -13.24 39.20
CA LEU A 327 -4.78 -14.49 39.33
C LEU A 327 -4.10 -14.62 40.71
N ILE A 328 -3.46 -13.56 41.21
CA ILE A 328 -2.84 -13.59 42.54
C ILE A 328 -3.90 -13.73 43.64
N ALA A 329 -5.02 -13.04 43.54
CA ALA A 329 -6.12 -13.15 44.49
C ALA A 329 -6.72 -14.57 44.52
N GLU A 330 -6.89 -15.20 43.36
CA GLU A 330 -7.33 -16.60 43.24
C GLU A 330 -6.35 -17.56 43.91
N LEU A 331 -5.04 -17.35 43.71
CA LEU A 331 -4.01 -18.17 44.35
C LEU A 331 -3.95 -17.96 45.88
N MET A 332 -4.26 -16.78 46.40
CA MET A 332 -4.40 -16.56 47.86
C MET A 332 -5.57 -17.38 48.44
N ILE A 333 -6.68 -17.50 47.71
CA ILE A 333 -7.79 -18.37 48.10
C ILE A 333 -7.33 -19.84 48.10
N CYS A 334 -6.56 -20.24 47.10
CA CYS A 334 -6.04 -21.60 46.96
C CYS A 334 -5.03 -21.95 48.07
N GLU A 335 -4.15 -21.02 48.44
CA GLU A 335 -3.24 -21.17 49.59
C GLU A 335 -4.05 -21.39 50.87
N LYS A 336 -5.07 -20.58 51.13
CA LYS A 336 -5.94 -20.75 52.31
C LYS A 336 -6.65 -22.12 52.31
N ALA A 337 -7.15 -22.56 51.14
CA ALA A 337 -7.76 -23.88 50.99
C ALA A 337 -6.74 -25.01 51.26
N TYR A 338 -5.53 -24.89 50.71
CA TYR A 338 -4.43 -25.82 50.98
C TYR A 338 -4.13 -25.88 52.48
N MET A 339 -3.90 -24.74 53.14
CA MET A 339 -3.56 -24.71 54.58
C MET A 339 -4.66 -25.33 55.46
N THR A 340 -5.92 -25.17 55.07
CA THR A 340 -7.06 -25.75 55.79
C THR A 340 -7.09 -27.27 55.68
N LEU A 341 -6.73 -27.82 54.51
CA LEU A 341 -6.80 -29.26 54.22
C LEU A 341 -5.48 -30.00 54.45
N ALA A 342 -4.36 -29.28 54.52
CA ALA A 342 -3.01 -29.84 54.59
C ALA A 342 -2.76 -30.65 55.88
N SER A 343 -3.50 -30.35 56.95
CA SER A 343 -3.46 -31.11 58.21
C SER A 343 -4.02 -32.52 58.07
N LEU A 344 -4.95 -32.74 57.13
CA LEU A 344 -5.53 -34.06 56.85
C LEU A 344 -4.62 -34.87 55.92
N ASN A 345 -4.29 -34.28 54.76
CA ASN A 345 -3.41 -34.89 53.77
C ASN A 345 -2.91 -33.82 52.79
N LYS A 346 -1.58 -33.61 52.74
CA LYS A 346 -0.97 -32.58 51.88
C LYS A 346 -1.17 -32.82 50.39
N GLU A 347 -1.18 -34.08 49.94
CA GLU A 347 -1.40 -34.40 48.52
C GLU A 347 -2.86 -34.12 48.12
N LEU A 348 -3.83 -34.50 48.94
CA LEU A 348 -5.22 -34.16 48.67
C LEU A 348 -5.45 -32.65 48.72
N ALA A 349 -4.81 -31.96 49.68
CA ALA A 349 -4.90 -30.52 49.83
C ALA A 349 -4.39 -29.77 48.58
N ILE A 350 -3.24 -30.19 48.02
CA ILE A 350 -2.70 -29.52 46.83
C ILE A 350 -3.53 -29.82 45.57
N VAL A 351 -4.07 -31.03 45.44
CA VAL A 351 -4.96 -31.38 44.32
C VAL A 351 -6.25 -30.57 44.41
N ALA A 352 -6.83 -30.46 45.61
CA ALA A 352 -8.00 -29.61 45.84
C ALA A 352 -7.71 -28.13 45.53
N ALA A 353 -6.56 -27.61 45.98
CA ALA A 353 -6.12 -26.25 45.65
C ALA A 353 -5.94 -26.06 44.14
N GLY A 354 -5.38 -27.03 43.43
CA GLY A 354 -5.24 -27.02 41.97
C GLY A 354 -6.58 -27.01 41.23
N VAL A 355 -7.57 -27.78 41.70
CA VAL A 355 -8.95 -27.77 41.17
C VAL A 355 -9.59 -26.41 41.42
N ILE A 356 -9.48 -25.85 42.64
CA ILE A 356 -10.03 -24.52 42.95
C ILE A 356 -9.38 -23.46 42.06
N ALA A 357 -8.05 -23.45 41.94
CA ALA A 357 -7.33 -22.50 41.10
C ALA A 357 -7.79 -22.59 39.64
N SER A 358 -7.83 -23.80 39.09
CA SER A 358 -8.23 -24.04 37.70
C SER A 358 -9.69 -23.65 37.44
N PHE A 359 -10.57 -23.87 38.41
CA PHE A 359 -11.97 -23.48 38.32
C PHE A 359 -12.11 -21.95 38.29
N LEU A 360 -11.46 -21.25 39.22
CA LEU A 360 -11.48 -19.78 39.27
C LEU A 360 -10.86 -19.16 38.00
N ILE A 361 -9.72 -19.66 37.55
CA ILE A 361 -9.10 -19.23 36.28
C ILE A 361 -10.05 -19.44 35.10
N GLY A 362 -10.74 -20.58 35.06
CA GLY A 362 -11.75 -20.87 34.05
C GLY A 362 -12.90 -19.86 34.05
N LEU A 363 -13.38 -19.49 35.24
CA LEU A 363 -14.42 -18.46 35.39
C LEU A 363 -13.92 -17.08 34.94
N THR A 364 -12.78 -16.62 35.45
CA THR A 364 -12.28 -15.26 35.26
C THR A 364 -11.76 -15.01 33.85
N TYR A 365 -10.99 -15.94 33.27
CA TYR A 365 -10.27 -15.70 32.01
C TYR A 365 -10.90 -16.42 30.80
N PHE A 366 -11.49 -17.61 31.00
CA PHE A 366 -11.99 -18.42 29.88
C PHE A 366 -13.50 -18.25 29.64
N THR A 367 -14.31 -17.86 30.63
CA THR A 367 -15.75 -17.61 30.42
C THR A 367 -16.03 -16.50 29.39
N PRO A 368 -15.38 -15.32 29.44
CA PRO A 368 -15.64 -14.28 28.44
C PRO A 368 -15.32 -14.76 27.02
N LEU A 369 -14.26 -15.55 26.87
CA LEU A 369 -13.87 -16.14 25.58
C LEU A 369 -14.88 -17.17 25.09
N THR A 370 -15.36 -18.06 25.95
CA THR A 370 -16.36 -19.05 25.57
C THR A 370 -17.71 -18.41 25.19
N LEU A 371 -18.15 -17.38 25.93
CA LEU A 371 -19.32 -16.57 25.56
C LEU A 371 -19.13 -15.89 24.19
N LEU A 372 -17.96 -15.30 23.94
CA LEU A 372 -17.64 -14.70 22.64
C LEU A 372 -17.65 -15.75 21.51
N THR A 373 -17.05 -16.92 21.71
CA THR A 373 -17.09 -18.00 20.72
C THR A 373 -18.51 -18.46 20.43
N ARG A 374 -19.39 -18.48 21.43
CA ARG A 374 -20.81 -18.78 21.24
C ARG A 374 -21.54 -17.72 20.40
N MET A 375 -21.19 -16.45 20.58
CA MET A 375 -21.74 -15.35 19.77
C MET A 375 -21.29 -15.46 18.30
N LEU A 376 -20.03 -15.86 18.07
CA LEU A 376 -19.44 -16.00 16.73
C LEU A 376 -19.86 -17.30 16.01
N PHE A 377 -20.00 -18.40 16.76
CA PHE A 377 -20.30 -19.73 16.24
C PHE A 377 -21.62 -20.26 16.81
N LYS A 378 -22.68 -20.29 15.98
CA LYS A 378 -24.04 -20.68 16.39
C LYS A 378 -24.19 -22.16 16.81
N LYS A 379 -23.21 -23.03 16.55
CA LYS A 379 -23.25 -24.49 16.83
C LYS A 379 -22.26 -24.89 17.92
N LEU A 380 -22.39 -24.36 19.13
CA LEU A 380 -21.65 -24.86 20.29
C LEU A 380 -22.57 -25.74 21.13
N TYR A 381 -22.27 -27.04 21.25
CA TYR A 381 -23.04 -27.97 22.08
C TYR A 381 -22.61 -27.90 23.55
N ALA A 382 -22.83 -26.73 24.18
CA ALA A 382 -22.25 -26.41 25.50
C ALA A 382 -22.61 -27.43 26.58
N THR A 383 -23.86 -27.88 26.64
CA THR A 383 -24.33 -28.89 27.61
C THR A 383 -23.67 -30.27 27.42
N ARG A 384 -23.46 -30.69 26.17
CA ARG A 384 -22.74 -31.94 25.86
C ARG A 384 -21.27 -31.84 26.26
N LEU A 385 -20.62 -30.74 25.91
CA LEU A 385 -19.23 -30.48 26.27
C LEU A 385 -19.05 -30.39 27.79
N LEU A 386 -19.98 -29.76 28.51
CA LEU A 386 -19.95 -29.69 29.98
C LEU A 386 -19.97 -31.09 30.60
N LYS A 387 -20.87 -31.97 30.14
CA LYS A 387 -20.95 -33.36 30.61
C LYS A 387 -19.67 -34.14 30.31
N LEU A 388 -19.08 -33.97 29.12
CA LEU A 388 -17.81 -34.60 28.77
C LEU A 388 -16.66 -34.10 29.65
N SER A 389 -16.56 -32.79 29.87
CA SER A 389 -15.55 -32.19 30.76
C SER A 389 -15.71 -32.69 32.20
N ALA A 390 -16.95 -32.81 32.71
CA ALA A 390 -17.21 -33.35 34.04
C ALA A 390 -16.80 -34.82 34.17
N ALA A 391 -17.16 -35.65 33.19
CA ALA A 391 -16.79 -37.07 33.17
C ALA A 391 -15.27 -37.25 33.06
N PHE A 392 -14.61 -36.44 32.24
CA PHE A 392 -13.16 -36.47 32.06
C PHE A 392 -12.43 -35.98 33.31
N LEU A 393 -12.91 -34.93 33.99
CA LEU A 393 -12.38 -34.48 35.27
C LEU A 393 -12.50 -35.57 36.34
N ALA A 394 -13.68 -36.19 36.48
CA ALA A 394 -13.90 -37.27 37.44
C ALA A 394 -12.96 -38.46 37.18
N SER A 395 -12.81 -38.85 35.91
CA SER A 395 -11.88 -39.91 35.49
C SER A 395 -10.42 -39.54 35.77
N SER A 396 -10.05 -38.28 35.50
CA SER A 396 -8.69 -37.77 35.75
C SER A 396 -8.35 -37.74 37.24
N LEU A 397 -9.30 -37.35 38.10
CA LEU A 397 -9.14 -37.36 39.55
C LEU A 397 -9.00 -38.78 40.10
N ALA A 398 -9.83 -39.71 39.64
CA ALA A 398 -9.74 -41.12 40.03
C ALA A 398 -8.41 -41.75 39.61
N PHE A 399 -7.98 -41.51 38.36
CA PHE A 399 -6.72 -42.01 37.85
C PHE A 399 -5.53 -41.33 38.53
N HIS A 400 -5.61 -40.03 38.85
CA HIS A 400 -4.58 -39.33 39.61
C HIS A 400 -4.39 -39.93 41.01
N TYR A 401 -5.48 -40.23 41.72
CA TYR A 401 -5.42 -40.92 43.02
C TYR A 401 -4.76 -42.30 42.91
N LEU A 402 -5.11 -43.07 41.87
CA LEU A 402 -4.49 -44.37 41.60
C LEU A 402 -2.99 -44.22 41.31
N MET A 403 -2.62 -43.30 40.42
CA MET A 403 -1.22 -43.05 40.06
C MET A 403 -0.42 -42.57 41.28
N LEU A 404 -0.96 -41.67 42.09
CA LEU A 404 -0.30 -41.22 43.31
C LEU A 404 -0.03 -42.36 44.29
N THR A 405 -0.91 -43.36 44.32
CA THR A 405 -0.79 -44.53 45.22
C THR A 405 0.19 -45.58 44.71
N PHE A 406 0.19 -45.88 43.40
CA PHE A 406 0.92 -47.01 42.84
C PHE A 406 2.10 -46.63 41.93
N MET A 407 2.01 -45.52 41.21
CA MET A 407 2.96 -45.09 40.17
C MET A 407 3.11 -43.55 40.15
N PRO A 408 3.67 -42.94 41.22
CA PRO A 408 3.63 -41.49 41.43
C PRO A 408 4.32 -40.69 40.31
N GLU A 409 5.27 -41.28 39.59
CA GLU A 409 5.94 -40.67 38.43
C GLU A 409 4.97 -40.37 37.27
N LEU A 410 3.92 -41.18 37.12
CA LEU A 410 2.90 -41.01 36.07
C LEU A 410 1.90 -39.91 36.39
N THR A 411 1.96 -39.30 37.59
CA THR A 411 1.09 -38.17 37.92
C THR A 411 1.33 -36.96 37.00
N LEU A 412 2.49 -36.89 36.33
CA LEU A 412 2.87 -35.90 35.32
C LEU A 412 1.82 -35.70 34.21
N ILE A 413 1.12 -36.76 33.80
CA ILE A 413 0.10 -36.70 32.73
C ILE A 413 -1.25 -36.25 33.32
N THR A 414 -1.58 -36.77 34.50
CA THR A 414 -2.87 -36.55 35.14
C THR A 414 -3.04 -35.17 35.76
N SER A 415 -1.97 -34.55 36.27
CA SER A 415 -2.08 -33.23 36.91
C SER A 415 -2.44 -32.11 35.91
N PRO A 416 -1.85 -32.00 34.71
CA PRO A 416 -2.34 -31.09 33.67
C PRO A 416 -3.76 -31.44 33.19
N ALA A 417 -4.10 -32.74 33.09
CA ALA A 417 -5.42 -33.18 32.66
C ALA A 417 -6.52 -32.69 33.61
N ILE A 418 -6.28 -32.74 34.94
CA ILE A 418 -7.17 -32.17 35.95
C ILE A 418 -7.33 -30.66 35.74
N VAL A 419 -6.22 -29.92 35.56
CA VAL A 419 -6.26 -28.46 35.36
C VAL A 419 -7.07 -28.08 34.13
N LEU A 420 -6.76 -28.66 32.97
CA LEU A 420 -7.42 -28.33 31.71
C LEU A 420 -8.90 -28.69 31.71
N SER A 421 -9.25 -29.85 32.26
CA SER A 421 -10.64 -30.28 32.35
C SER A 421 -11.46 -29.47 33.34
N THR A 422 -10.84 -28.99 34.41
CA THR A 422 -11.49 -28.08 35.37
C THR A 422 -11.71 -26.69 34.76
N ILE A 423 -10.75 -26.13 34.03
CA ILE A 423 -10.92 -24.87 33.28
C ILE A 423 -12.05 -24.99 32.26
N ALA A 424 -12.08 -26.10 31.51
CA ALA A 424 -13.13 -26.38 30.53
C ALA A 424 -14.51 -26.50 31.21
N LEU A 425 -14.59 -27.23 32.33
CA LEU A 425 -15.82 -27.36 33.11
C LEU A 425 -16.33 -25.98 33.59
N ALA A 426 -15.47 -25.18 34.21
CA ALA A 426 -15.81 -23.87 34.75
C ALA A 426 -16.32 -22.92 33.68
N SER A 427 -15.57 -22.77 32.59
CA SER A 427 -15.93 -21.87 31.48
C SER A 427 -17.24 -22.26 30.79
N LEU A 428 -17.55 -23.57 30.68
CA LEU A 428 -18.81 -24.05 30.11
C LEU A 428 -20.00 -23.95 31.07
N THR A 429 -19.77 -23.91 32.39
CA THR A 429 -20.84 -23.87 33.39
C THR A 429 -21.65 -22.57 33.27
N LEU A 430 -20.99 -21.41 33.22
CA LEU A 430 -21.69 -20.13 33.07
C LEU A 430 -22.37 -20.00 31.71
N LEU A 431 -21.76 -20.52 30.64
CA LEU A 431 -22.37 -20.54 29.32
C LEU A 431 -23.67 -21.36 29.29
N THR A 432 -23.67 -22.56 29.90
CA THR A 432 -24.89 -23.40 29.97
C THR A 432 -25.98 -22.80 30.86
N ILE A 433 -25.61 -22.12 31.96
CA ILE A 433 -26.56 -21.33 32.77
C ILE A 433 -27.16 -20.21 31.93
N TYR A 434 -26.33 -19.47 31.19
CA TYR A 434 -26.78 -18.40 30.29
C TYR A 434 -27.76 -18.91 29.23
N GLU A 435 -27.45 -20.02 28.55
CA GLU A 435 -28.35 -20.64 27.56
C GLU A 435 -29.68 -21.08 28.16
N GLY A 436 -29.66 -21.63 29.38
CA GLY A 436 -30.85 -22.03 30.11
C GLY A 436 -31.75 -20.86 30.54
N VAL A 437 -31.15 -19.72 30.89
CA VAL A 437 -31.89 -18.50 31.28
C VAL A 437 -32.47 -17.77 30.07
N VAL A 438 -31.74 -17.70 28.97
CA VAL A 438 -32.15 -16.96 27.75
C VAL A 438 -33.11 -17.79 26.87
N GLY A 439 -33.40 -19.04 27.24
CA GLY A 439 -34.35 -19.89 26.53
C GLY A 439 -33.86 -20.33 25.15
N VAL A 440 -32.54 -20.36 24.95
CA VAL A 440 -31.94 -20.86 23.72
C VAL A 440 -31.94 -22.39 23.79
N ASN A 441 -33.09 -22.99 23.45
CA ASN A 441 -33.21 -24.45 23.39
C ASN A 441 -32.10 -25.04 22.51
N THR A 442 -31.47 -26.08 23.06
CA THR A 442 -30.30 -26.86 22.58
C THR A 442 -30.32 -27.22 21.11
#